data_AF-A0A534KD57-F1
#
_entry.id   AF-A0A534KD57-F1
#
_cell.length_a   1.000
_cell.length_b   1.000
_cell.length_c   1.000
_cell.angle_alpha   90.00
_cell.angle_beta   90.00
_cell.angle_gamma   90.00
#
_symmetry.space_group_name_H-M   'P 1'
#
loop_
_entity.id
_entity.type
_entity.pdbx_description
1 polymer ?
#
loop_
_entity_poly.entity_id
_entity_poly.type
_entity_poly.pdbx_seq_one_letter_code
_entity_poly.pdbx_strand_id
1 'polypeptide(L)'
;MDGTLSEFPKQFSVMERLVQVCEKRGHVLVGISKDSQLHSFGHTLTDEELMARCQDRLPADAIAYARAPKAAEALKEGLLYGDIYYARLHPRARKWFRVDLGTFRDRPEEAFGQLAAYAKSLVSVGYPWPLIEAHRMAVTVRQLKPVYQEAVIKMALRMGLDVRTILDGLTQVEGRKRSAFHEYLDKVARDLR
;
A
#
# COMPACT_ATOMS: atom_id res chain seq x y z
N MET A 1 7.15 2.94 -25.53
CA MET A 1 6.14 1.93 -25.11
C MET A 1 5.62 1.31 -26.38
N ASP A 2 5.73 0.00 -26.53
CA ASP A 2 5.47 -0.75 -27.76
C ASP A 2 4.06 -1.37 -27.76
N GLY A 3 3.02 -0.58 -27.46
CA GLY A 3 1.63 -0.84 -27.87
C GLY A 3 1.00 -2.21 -27.57
N THR A 4 1.64 -3.08 -26.78
CA THR A 4 1.12 -4.41 -26.47
C THR A 4 0.09 -4.28 -25.35
N LEU A 5 -1.17 -4.60 -25.67
CA LEU A 5 -2.22 -4.93 -24.71
C LEU A 5 -1.85 -6.26 -24.04
N SER A 6 -0.87 -6.20 -23.15
CA SER A 6 -0.49 -7.32 -22.29
C SER A 6 -1.32 -7.23 -21.01
N GLU A 7 -2.25 -8.15 -20.81
CA GLU A 7 -2.71 -8.47 -19.46
C GLU A 7 -1.53 -9.09 -18.71
N PHE A 8 -0.94 -8.35 -17.77
CA PHE A 8 -0.08 -8.99 -16.78
C PHE A 8 -0.93 -10.04 -16.06
N PRO A 9 -0.56 -11.35 -16.10
CA PRO A 9 -1.29 -12.36 -15.36
C PRO A 9 -1.14 -12.05 -13.88
N LYS A 10 -2.19 -11.45 -13.31
CA LYS A 10 -2.20 -10.99 -11.93
C LYS A 10 -2.00 -12.20 -11.01
N GLN A 11 -1.06 -12.06 -10.08
CA GLN A 11 -0.60 -13.06 -9.11
C GLN A 11 -1.67 -13.42 -8.05
N PHE A 12 -2.89 -13.77 -8.46
CA PHE A 12 -4.01 -14.00 -7.55
C PHE A 12 -3.92 -15.32 -6.79
N SER A 13 -3.31 -16.36 -7.38
CA SER A 13 -3.18 -17.68 -6.75
C SER A 13 -2.37 -17.65 -5.45
N VAL A 14 -1.40 -16.74 -5.32
CA VAL A 14 -0.59 -16.61 -4.11
C VAL A 14 -1.42 -16.06 -2.96
N MET A 15 -2.26 -15.04 -3.22
CA MET A 15 -3.09 -14.43 -2.18
C MET A 15 -4.19 -15.39 -1.71
N GLU A 16 -4.84 -16.08 -2.64
CA GLU A 16 -5.83 -17.11 -2.30
C GLU A 16 -5.22 -18.22 -1.44
N ARG A 17 -4.05 -18.73 -1.83
CA ARG A 17 -3.31 -19.72 -1.04
C ARG A 17 -2.92 -19.20 0.34
N LEU A 18 -2.51 -17.94 0.44
CA LEU A 18 -2.15 -17.32 1.71
C LEU A 18 -3.36 -17.26 2.65
N VAL A 19 -4.51 -16.81 2.17
CA VAL A 19 -5.77 -16.78 2.93
C VAL A 19 -6.11 -18.18 3.44
N GLN A 20 -6.11 -19.19 2.56
CA GLN A 20 -6.41 -20.58 2.94
C GLN A 20 -5.45 -21.12 4.01
N VAL A 21 -4.15 -20.83 3.90
CA VAL A 21 -3.16 -21.25 4.90
C VAL A 21 -3.37 -20.54 6.24
N CYS A 22 -3.68 -19.24 6.22
CA CYS A 22 -4.00 -18.47 7.41
C CYS A 22 -5.25 -19.01 8.10
N GLU A 23 -6.34 -19.25 7.37
CA GLU A 23 -7.58 -19.83 7.90
C GLU A 23 -7.30 -21.20 8.54
N LYS A 24 -6.60 -22.10 7.84
CA LYS A 24 -6.26 -23.45 8.35
C LYS A 24 -5.45 -23.41 9.64
N ARG A 25 -4.61 -22.39 9.83
CA ARG A 25 -3.74 -22.24 11.00
C ARG A 25 -4.33 -21.35 12.10
N GLY A 26 -5.54 -20.81 11.90
CA GLY A 26 -6.13 -19.85 12.83
C GLY A 26 -5.33 -18.55 12.94
N HIS A 27 -4.68 -18.12 11.86
CA HIS A 27 -3.94 -16.85 11.82
C HIS A 27 -4.83 -15.72 11.29
N VAL A 28 -4.75 -14.57 11.95
CA VAL A 28 -5.40 -13.35 11.47
C VAL A 28 -4.60 -12.76 10.31
N LEU A 29 -5.25 -12.63 9.16
CA LEU A 29 -4.75 -11.96 7.97
C LEU A 29 -5.52 -10.66 7.73
N VAL A 30 -4.81 -9.55 7.69
CA VAL A 30 -5.36 -8.21 7.46
C VAL A 30 -4.49 -7.43 6.48
N GLY A 31 -5.13 -6.71 5.56
CA GLY A 31 -4.50 -5.64 4.78
C GLY A 31 -4.84 -4.29 5.40
N ILE A 32 -3.85 -3.40 5.57
CA ILE A 32 -4.08 -2.06 6.14
C ILE A 32 -3.56 -1.01 5.18
N SER A 33 -4.45 -0.13 4.75
CA SER A 33 -4.10 1.02 3.91
C SER A 33 -3.75 2.21 4.80
N LYS A 34 -2.63 2.88 4.50
CA LYS A 34 -2.24 4.10 5.20
C LYS A 34 -3.16 5.26 4.87
N ASP A 35 -3.58 5.37 3.61
CA ASP A 35 -4.49 6.39 3.11
C ASP A 35 -5.46 5.76 2.10
N SER A 36 -6.71 6.17 2.16
CA SER A 36 -7.81 5.69 1.32
C SER A 36 -8.66 6.89 0.88
N GLN A 37 -8.79 7.08 -0.42
CA GLN A 37 -9.65 8.12 -1.03
C GLN A 37 -10.97 7.53 -1.54
N LEU A 38 -11.44 6.46 -0.88
CA LEU A 38 -12.68 5.79 -1.26
C LEU A 38 -13.89 6.50 -0.68
N HIS A 39 -15.04 6.27 -1.32
CA HIS A 39 -16.36 6.79 -0.94
C HIS A 39 -17.35 5.63 -0.80
N SER A 40 -16.92 4.57 -0.12
CA SER A 40 -17.67 3.33 0.06
C SER A 40 -18.99 3.53 0.81
N PHE A 41 -19.09 4.57 1.65
CA PHE A 41 -20.34 4.94 2.34
C PHE A 41 -21.28 5.85 1.52
N GLY A 42 -20.95 6.14 0.25
CA GLY A 42 -21.79 6.95 -0.63
C GLY A 42 -21.87 8.44 -0.25
N HIS A 43 -20.89 8.93 0.52
CA HIS A 43 -20.82 10.32 0.96
C HIS A 43 -19.85 11.14 0.09
N THR A 44 -20.03 12.47 0.05
CA THR A 44 -19.17 13.38 -0.73
C THR A 44 -17.74 13.47 -0.19
N LEU A 45 -17.60 13.35 1.13
CA LEU A 45 -16.32 13.19 1.82
C LEU A 45 -15.76 11.78 1.59
N THR A 46 -14.44 11.65 1.66
CA THR A 46 -13.80 10.33 1.72
C THR A 46 -14.26 9.57 2.96
N ASP A 47 -14.23 8.25 2.90
CA ASP A 47 -14.60 7.39 4.02
C ASP A 47 -13.75 7.69 5.27
N GLU A 48 -12.47 8.01 5.10
CA GLU A 48 -11.59 8.40 6.22
C GLU A 48 -12.03 9.71 6.89
N GLU A 49 -12.36 10.73 6.09
CA GLU A 49 -12.87 12.01 6.58
C GLU A 49 -14.24 11.87 7.26
N LEU A 50 -15.11 11.05 6.68
CA LEU A 50 -16.41 10.73 7.26
C LEU A 50 -16.25 10.09 8.64
N MET A 51 -15.37 9.10 8.76
CA MET A 51 -15.10 8.44 10.04
C MET A 51 -14.48 9.38 11.07
N ALA A 52 -13.58 10.28 10.64
CA ALA A 52 -13.01 11.30 11.51
C ALA A 52 -14.10 12.21 12.10
N ARG A 53 -15.13 12.59 11.31
CA ARG A 53 -16.27 13.39 11.82
C ARG A 53 -17.16 12.66 12.82
N CYS A 54 -17.17 11.33 12.77
CA CYS A 54 -17.91 10.50 13.71
C CYS A 54 -17.10 10.17 14.99
N GLN A 55 -15.80 10.51 15.04
CA GLN A 55 -14.92 10.11 16.12
C GLN A 55 -15.35 10.65 17.49
N ASP A 56 -15.82 11.89 17.56
CA ASP A 56 -16.25 12.53 18.82
C ASP A 56 -17.52 11.92 19.40
N ARG A 57 -18.24 11.09 18.62
CA ARG A 57 -19.41 10.33 19.08
C ARG A 57 -19.03 9.04 19.79
N LEU A 58 -17.76 8.63 19.72
CA LEU A 58 -17.27 7.44 20.41
C LEU A 58 -16.98 7.74 21.88
N PRO A 59 -17.11 6.75 22.77
CA PRO A 59 -16.58 6.86 24.12
C PRO A 59 -15.09 7.21 24.12
N ALA A 60 -14.65 7.98 25.13
CA ALA A 60 -13.29 8.53 25.20
C ALA A 60 -12.19 7.47 25.02
N ASP A 61 -12.39 6.27 25.59
CA ASP A 61 -11.43 5.17 25.57
C ASP A 61 -11.79 4.04 24.58
N ALA A 62 -12.68 4.31 23.61
CA ALA A 62 -13.12 3.28 22.67
C ALA A 62 -12.14 3.10 21.50
N ILE A 63 -11.75 1.84 21.26
CA ILE A 63 -11.43 1.39 19.90
C ILE A 63 -12.73 1.13 19.15
N ALA A 64 -12.71 1.24 17.83
CA ALA A 64 -13.93 1.09 17.04
C ALA A 64 -13.62 0.56 15.64
N TYR A 65 -14.61 -0.07 15.02
CA TYR A 65 -14.57 -0.43 13.61
C TYR A 65 -15.96 -0.24 12.98
N ALA A 66 -15.99 0.04 11.69
CA ALA A 66 -17.20 0.15 10.88
C ALA A 66 -17.00 -0.67 9.61
N ARG A 67 -17.97 -1.55 9.29
CA ARG A 67 -17.94 -2.31 8.04
C ARG A 67 -18.37 -1.41 6.88
N ALA A 68 -17.65 -1.45 5.77
CA ALA A 68 -18.08 -0.79 4.55
C ALA A 68 -19.35 -1.47 3.98
N PRO A 69 -20.23 -0.75 3.28
CA PRO A 69 -21.39 -1.36 2.64
C PRO A 69 -20.99 -2.44 1.61
N LYS A 70 -21.72 -3.56 1.57
CA LYS A 70 -21.47 -4.66 0.62
C LYS A 70 -21.45 -4.22 -0.85
N ALA A 71 -22.18 -3.17 -1.20
CA ALA A 71 -22.18 -2.59 -2.55
C ALA A 71 -20.78 -2.10 -2.98
N ALA A 72 -19.96 -1.63 -2.04
CA ALA A 72 -18.58 -1.23 -2.30
C ALA A 72 -17.63 -2.43 -2.49
N GLU A 73 -17.99 -3.61 -1.99
CA GLU A 73 -17.25 -4.86 -2.16
C GLU A 73 -17.52 -5.46 -3.56
N ALA A 74 -18.76 -5.38 -4.05
CA ALA A 74 -19.17 -5.87 -5.37
C ALA A 74 -18.41 -5.19 -6.53
N LEU A 75 -18.05 -3.92 -6.40
CA LEU A 75 -17.23 -3.18 -7.38
C LEU A 75 -15.79 -3.70 -7.48
N LYS A 76 -15.36 -4.57 -6.56
CA LYS A 76 -14.00 -5.13 -6.45
C LYS A 76 -14.00 -6.66 -6.49
N GLU A 77 -15.09 -7.26 -6.97
CA GLU A 77 -15.24 -8.71 -7.09
C GLU A 77 -14.08 -9.30 -7.92
N GLY A 78 -13.45 -10.36 -7.41
CA GLY A 78 -12.25 -10.98 -7.98
C GLY A 78 -10.91 -10.29 -7.66
N LEU A 79 -10.90 -9.09 -7.06
CA LEU A 79 -9.68 -8.38 -6.62
C LEU A 79 -9.53 -8.32 -5.11
N LEU A 80 -10.66 -8.35 -4.39
CA LEU A 80 -10.71 -8.19 -2.95
C LEU A 80 -10.68 -9.56 -2.25
N TYR A 81 -9.70 -9.78 -1.39
CA TYR A 81 -9.65 -10.94 -0.49
C TYR A 81 -10.00 -10.48 0.93
N GLY A 82 -11.30 -10.48 1.25
CA GLY A 82 -11.78 -10.15 2.58
C GLY A 82 -12.93 -9.16 2.61
N ASP A 83 -13.39 -8.85 3.82
CA ASP A 83 -14.42 -7.84 4.08
C ASP A 83 -13.75 -6.47 4.34
N ILE A 84 -14.32 -5.38 3.84
CA ILE A 84 -13.73 -4.04 4.02
C ILE A 84 -14.26 -3.41 5.31
N TYR A 85 -13.33 -2.95 6.14
CA TYR A 85 -13.61 -2.20 7.36
C TYR A 85 -12.83 -0.90 7.39
N TYR A 86 -13.34 0.03 8.20
CA TYR A 86 -12.60 1.18 8.70
C TYR A 86 -12.43 1.00 10.19
N ALA A 87 -11.19 1.03 10.69
CA ALA A 87 -10.88 0.75 12.07
C ALA A 87 -10.06 1.86 12.74
N ARG A 88 -10.44 2.19 13.97
CA ARG A 88 -9.69 2.99 14.94
C ARG A 88 -9.11 2.05 15.99
N LEU A 89 -7.83 1.71 15.82
CA LEU A 89 -7.15 0.67 16.59
C LEU A 89 -6.58 1.16 17.94
N HIS A 90 -6.74 2.45 18.25
CA HIS A 90 -6.33 3.02 19.53
C HIS A 90 -7.25 4.20 19.91
N PRO A 91 -7.60 4.38 21.20
CA PRO A 91 -8.48 5.48 21.60
C PRO A 91 -7.90 6.87 21.31
N ARG A 92 -6.59 7.03 21.39
CA ARG A 92 -5.92 8.28 21.02
C ARG A 92 -5.48 8.36 19.55
N ALA A 93 -5.93 7.44 18.69
CA ALA A 93 -5.61 7.48 17.27
C ALA A 93 -6.17 8.75 16.62
N ARG A 94 -5.37 9.37 15.74
CA ARG A 94 -5.77 10.58 15.00
C ARG A 94 -6.64 10.29 13.78
N LYS A 95 -6.61 9.05 13.29
CA LYS A 95 -7.32 8.65 12.07
C LYS A 95 -7.88 7.25 12.20
N TRP A 96 -8.83 6.97 11.32
CA TRP A 96 -9.28 5.63 11.01
C TRP A 96 -8.50 5.10 9.81
N PHE A 97 -8.25 3.80 9.78
CA PHE A 97 -7.57 3.13 8.68
C PHE A 97 -8.53 2.21 7.97
N ARG A 98 -8.46 2.18 6.64
CA ARG A 98 -9.08 1.09 5.88
C ARG A 98 -8.33 -0.21 6.20
N VAL A 99 -9.07 -1.20 6.66
CA VAL A 99 -8.59 -2.56 6.94
C VAL A 99 -9.41 -3.54 6.11
N ASP A 100 -8.74 -4.28 5.24
CA ASP A 100 -9.32 -5.39 4.50
C ASP A 100 -9.08 -6.68 5.33
N LEU A 101 -10.15 -7.30 5.84
CA LEU A 101 -10.09 -8.45 6.74
C LEU A 101 -10.24 -9.77 5.96
N GLY A 102 -9.12 -10.47 5.75
CA GLY A 102 -9.07 -11.68 4.93
C GLY A 102 -9.55 -12.96 5.63
N THR A 103 -9.42 -13.03 6.95
CA THR A 103 -9.79 -14.18 7.80
C THR A 103 -10.53 -13.70 9.04
N PHE A 104 -11.18 -14.60 9.81
CA PHE A 104 -12.00 -14.22 10.99
C PHE A 104 -13.11 -13.22 10.61
N ARG A 105 -13.66 -13.35 9.40
CA ARG A 105 -14.71 -12.47 8.84
C ARG A 105 -16.01 -12.54 9.65
N ASP A 106 -16.25 -13.70 10.26
CA ASP A 106 -17.34 -13.99 11.19
C ASP A 106 -17.14 -13.40 12.60
N ARG A 107 -15.88 -13.09 12.97
CA ARG A 107 -15.48 -12.60 14.30
C ARG A 107 -14.52 -11.39 14.19
N PRO A 108 -14.96 -10.29 13.56
CA PRO A 108 -14.12 -9.11 13.35
C PRO A 108 -13.62 -8.50 14.66
N GLU A 109 -14.41 -8.55 15.73
CA GLU A 109 -14.04 -8.07 17.06
C GLU A 109 -12.81 -8.76 17.62
N GLU A 110 -12.67 -10.07 17.39
CA GLU A 110 -11.51 -10.86 17.82
C GLU A 110 -10.26 -10.45 17.02
N ALA A 111 -10.41 -10.31 15.69
CA ALA A 111 -9.33 -9.88 14.81
C ALA A 111 -8.85 -8.45 15.14
N PHE A 112 -9.77 -7.50 15.32
CA PHE A 112 -9.45 -6.12 15.67
C PHE A 112 -8.89 -5.99 17.09
N GLY A 113 -9.36 -6.80 18.04
CA GLY A 113 -8.80 -6.86 19.39
C GLY A 113 -7.33 -7.28 19.38
N GLN A 114 -7.00 -8.32 18.62
CA GLN A 114 -5.61 -8.75 18.44
C GLN A 114 -4.77 -7.68 17.72
N LEU A 115 -5.32 -7.08 16.66
CA LEU A 115 -4.62 -6.05 15.88
C LEU A 115 -4.33 -4.78 16.71
N ALA A 116 -5.28 -4.36 17.54
CA ALA A 116 -5.16 -3.17 18.40
C ALA A 116 -4.00 -3.27 19.40
N ALA A 117 -3.61 -4.49 19.80
CA ALA A 117 -2.45 -4.70 20.69
C ALA A 117 -1.15 -4.13 20.08
N TYR A 118 -1.02 -4.15 18.76
CA TYR A 118 0.15 -3.65 18.04
C TYR A 118 0.10 -2.15 17.75
N ALA A 119 -1.03 -1.47 17.99
CA ALA A 119 -1.25 -0.06 17.66
C ALA A 119 -0.98 0.91 18.82
N LYS A 120 -0.32 0.44 19.89
CA LYS A 120 -0.08 1.17 21.14
C LYS A 120 1.26 1.93 21.19
N SER A 121 2.08 1.83 20.14
CA SER A 121 3.39 2.51 20.10
C SER A 121 3.23 4.02 20.16
N LEU A 122 3.99 4.68 21.04
CA LEU A 122 4.00 6.14 21.15
C LEU A 122 4.59 6.82 19.90
N VAL A 123 5.38 6.10 19.10
CA VAL A 123 5.94 6.60 17.85
C VAL A 123 4.85 6.84 16.79
N SER A 124 3.78 6.05 16.82
CA SER A 124 2.64 6.23 15.93
C SER A 124 1.40 5.60 16.56
N VAL A 125 0.70 6.41 17.34
CA VAL A 125 -0.49 5.98 18.07
C VAL A 125 -1.62 5.64 17.09
N GLY A 126 -2.16 4.43 17.20
CA GLY A 126 -3.26 3.95 16.36
C GLY A 126 -2.84 3.19 15.10
N TYR A 127 -1.55 3.16 14.77
CA TYR A 127 -1.05 2.39 13.62
C TYR A 127 -0.17 1.22 14.08
N PRO A 128 -0.35 0.00 13.55
CA PRO A 128 0.41 -1.17 14.00
C PRO A 128 1.92 -1.00 13.86
N TRP A 129 2.65 -1.16 14.96
CA TRP A 129 4.11 -1.04 15.02
C TRP A 129 4.85 -1.93 14.01
N PRO A 130 4.48 -3.20 13.79
CA PRO A 130 5.14 -4.03 12.78
C PRO A 130 5.10 -3.43 11.36
N LEU A 131 4.02 -2.71 11.00
CA LEU A 131 3.92 -2.06 9.69
C LEU A 131 4.80 -0.82 9.57
N ILE A 132 5.11 -0.17 10.69
CA ILE A 132 6.06 0.95 10.73
C ILE A 132 7.46 0.45 10.48
N GLU A 133 7.83 -0.64 11.15
CA GLU A 133 9.14 -1.28 10.95
C GLU A 133 9.28 -1.80 9.53
N ALA A 134 8.27 -2.48 8.99
CA ALA A 134 8.26 -2.90 7.59
C ALA A 134 8.42 -1.69 6.62
N HIS A 135 7.73 -0.58 6.90
CA HIS A 135 7.88 0.64 6.10
C HIS A 135 9.29 1.23 6.19
N ARG A 136 9.87 1.31 7.40
CA ARG A 136 11.24 1.80 7.62
C ARG A 136 12.26 0.96 6.86
N MET A 137 12.17 -0.37 6.98
CA MET A 137 13.02 -1.29 6.23
C MET A 137 12.91 -1.06 4.72
N ALA A 138 11.69 -0.93 4.20
CA ALA A 138 11.48 -0.65 2.77
C ALA A 138 12.09 0.69 2.33
N VAL A 139 12.01 1.72 3.17
CA VAL A 139 12.65 3.02 2.91
C VAL A 139 14.18 2.89 2.90
N THR A 140 14.75 2.17 3.87
CA THR A 140 16.20 1.92 3.93
C THR A 140 16.70 1.21 2.68
N VAL A 141 16.00 0.16 2.21
CA VAL A 141 16.36 -0.53 0.96
C VAL A 141 16.32 0.42 -0.24
N ARG A 142 15.32 1.31 -0.32
CA ARG A 142 15.26 2.33 -1.40
C ARG A 142 16.44 3.31 -1.34
N GLN A 143 16.89 3.68 -0.15
CA GLN A 143 18.05 4.57 0.03
C GLN A 143 19.37 3.93 -0.41
N LEU A 144 19.46 2.60 -0.49
CA LEU A 144 20.65 1.91 -1.01
C LEU A 144 20.74 1.97 -2.55
N LYS A 145 19.65 2.29 -3.25
CA LYS A 145 19.62 2.31 -4.71
C LYS A 145 20.74 3.18 -5.33
N PRO A 146 20.97 4.43 -4.90
CA PRO A 146 22.05 5.25 -5.45
C PRO A 146 23.43 4.63 -5.23
N VAL A 147 23.66 4.03 -4.07
CA VAL A 147 24.94 3.36 -3.72
C VAL A 147 25.20 2.18 -4.65
N TYR A 148 24.19 1.32 -4.86
CA TYR A 148 24.30 0.21 -5.80
C TYR A 148 24.47 0.69 -7.23
N GLN A 149 23.73 1.71 -7.65
CA GLN A 149 23.86 2.29 -8.98
C GLN A 149 25.28 2.84 -9.21
N GLU A 150 25.85 3.56 -8.24
CA GLU A 150 27.20 4.09 -8.32
C GLU A 150 28.25 2.95 -8.39
N ALA A 151 28.10 1.92 -7.55
CA ALA A 151 28.99 0.76 -7.55
C ALA A 151 28.98 0.02 -8.90
N VAL A 152 27.80 -0.18 -9.49
CA VAL A 152 27.64 -0.80 -10.81
C VAL A 152 28.28 0.06 -11.90
N ILE A 153 28.05 1.38 -11.89
CA ILE A 153 28.67 2.31 -12.87
C ILE A 153 30.20 2.27 -12.76
N LYS A 154 30.76 2.33 -11.54
CA LYS A 154 32.22 2.26 -11.33
C LYS A 154 32.81 0.95 -11.84
N MET A 155 32.13 -0.17 -11.62
CA MET A 155 32.59 -1.47 -12.11
C MET A 155 32.52 -1.54 -13.63
N ALA A 156 31.43 -1.07 -14.24
CA ALA A 156 31.28 -1.04 -15.68
C ALA A 156 32.39 -0.24 -16.37
N LEU A 157 32.74 0.94 -15.83
CA LEU A 157 33.87 1.73 -16.31
C LEU A 157 35.20 0.99 -16.19
N ARG A 158 35.45 0.27 -15.08
CA ARG A 158 36.66 -0.55 -14.90
C ARG A 158 36.74 -1.72 -15.89
N MET A 159 35.61 -2.23 -16.35
CA MET A 159 35.53 -3.27 -17.37
C MET A 159 35.69 -2.73 -18.80
N GLY A 160 35.90 -1.43 -18.96
CA GLY A 160 36.10 -0.79 -20.27
C GLY A 160 34.82 -0.44 -21.01
N LEU A 161 33.65 -0.51 -20.35
CA LEU A 161 32.41 0.00 -20.93
C LEU A 161 32.48 1.53 -21.00
N ASP A 162 32.10 2.08 -22.15
CA ASP A 162 32.04 3.53 -22.31
C ASP A 162 30.81 4.12 -21.59
N VAL A 163 30.91 5.41 -21.26
CA VAL A 163 29.88 6.13 -20.49
C VAL A 163 28.52 6.13 -21.20
N ARG A 164 28.47 6.18 -22.54
CA ARG A 164 27.20 6.24 -23.28
C ARG A 164 26.47 4.90 -23.17
N THR A 165 27.18 3.79 -23.35
CA THR A 165 26.64 2.44 -23.17
C THR A 165 26.08 2.23 -21.76
N ILE A 166 26.77 2.73 -20.72
CA ILE A 166 26.31 2.65 -19.33
C ILE A 166 25.03 3.47 -19.13
N LEU A 167 25.00 4.72 -19.58
CA LEU A 167 23.84 5.60 -19.43
C LEU A 167 22.61 5.09 -20.18
N ASP A 168 22.80 4.49 -21.37
CA ASP A 168 21.73 3.90 -22.17
C ASP A 168 21.12 2.65 -21.52
N GLY A 169 21.91 1.93 -20.72
CA GLY A 169 21.48 0.77 -19.95
C GLY A 169 20.79 1.12 -18.62
N LEU A 170 20.87 2.37 -18.15
CA LEU A 170 20.20 2.80 -16.92
C LEU A 170 18.71 2.97 -17.16
N THR A 171 17.92 2.01 -16.67
CA THR A 171 16.46 2.08 -16.68
C THR A 171 15.89 2.51 -15.32
N GLN A 172 14.69 3.09 -15.32
CA GLN A 172 13.88 3.22 -14.12
C GLN A 172 13.42 1.85 -13.61
N VAL A 173 12.84 1.83 -12.40
CA VAL A 173 12.35 0.59 -11.73
C VAL A 173 11.31 -0.16 -12.58
N GLU A 174 10.65 0.56 -13.49
CA GLU A 174 9.66 0.04 -14.44
C GLU A 174 10.28 -0.45 -15.77
N GLY A 175 11.62 -0.52 -15.87
CA GLY A 175 12.33 -0.92 -17.10
C GLY A 175 12.37 0.15 -18.20
N ARG A 176 11.89 1.37 -17.93
CA ARG A 176 11.89 2.47 -18.89
C ARG A 176 13.27 3.14 -18.97
N LYS A 177 13.84 3.24 -20.17
CA LYS A 177 15.07 4.03 -20.42
C LYS A 177 14.88 5.46 -19.94
N ARG A 178 15.93 6.04 -19.34
CA ARG A 178 15.94 7.44 -18.89
C ARG A 178 15.67 8.44 -20.04
N SER A 179 15.83 8.02 -21.29
CA SER A 179 15.51 8.74 -22.53
C SER A 179 14.15 8.36 -23.13
N ALA A 180 13.12 8.13 -22.31
CA ALA A 180 11.77 7.93 -22.83
C ALA A 180 11.33 9.19 -23.61
N PHE A 181 10.77 9.01 -24.81
CA PHE A 181 10.31 10.06 -25.73
C PHE A 181 9.39 11.13 -25.08
N HIS A 182 8.82 10.84 -23.90
CA HIS A 182 8.11 11.81 -23.07
C HIS A 182 8.98 12.97 -22.57
N GLU A 183 10.25 12.75 -22.19
CA GLU A 183 11.15 13.86 -21.81
C GLU A 183 11.47 14.77 -23.02
N TYR A 184 11.48 14.21 -24.24
CA TYR A 184 11.58 15.00 -25.47
C TYR A 184 10.31 15.84 -25.70
N LEU A 185 9.12 15.26 -25.54
CA LEU A 185 7.85 15.99 -25.65
C LEU A 185 7.73 17.12 -24.61
N ASP A 186 8.14 16.87 -23.36
CA ASP A 186 8.12 17.88 -22.30
C ASP A 186 9.09 19.04 -22.57
N LYS A 187 10.21 18.77 -23.25
CA LYS A 187 11.19 19.79 -23.65
C LYS A 187 10.68 20.63 -24.82
N VAL A 188 10.14 19.98 -25.86
CA VAL A 188 9.49 20.64 -27.00
C VAL A 188 8.31 21.50 -26.55
N ALA A 189 7.51 21.05 -25.59
CA ALA A 189 6.38 21.79 -25.04
C ALA A 189 6.80 23.03 -24.20
N ARG A 190 8.00 23.02 -23.61
CA ARG A 190 8.54 24.19 -22.88
C ARG A 190 9.16 25.22 -23.81
N ASP A 191 9.79 24.79 -24.89
CA ASP A 191 10.45 25.67 -25.87
C ASP A 191 9.46 26.33 -26.85
N LEU A 192 8.17 25.94 -26.79
CA LEU A 192 7.05 26.51 -27.56
C LEU A 192 6.23 27.57 -26.78
N ARG A 193 6.72 28.03 -25.62
CA ARG A 193 6.22 29.21 -24.90
C ARG A 193 7.26 30.33 -24.95
#